data_AF-R1GWZ6-F1
#
_entry.id   AF-R1GWZ6-F1
#
_cell.length_a   1.000
_cell.length_b   1.000
_cell.length_c   1.000
_cell.angle_alpha   90.00
_cell.angle_beta   90.00
_cell.angle_gamma   90.00
#
_symmetry.space_group_name_H-M   'P 1'
#
loop_
_entity.id
_entity.type
_entity.pdbx_description
1 polymer ?
#
loop_
_entity_poly.entity_id
_entity_poly.type
_entity_poly.pdbx_seq_one_letter_code
_entity_poly.pdbx_strand_id
1 'polypeptide(L)'
;MDLITSLNFSLSITGPICVVLILGIVLKRFGLLPDSFVESASRLVFQVTLPALLFLSMVRTDFSTMPSPWLILYGLLGTLAGFLVLEVLASRFIPEQRQRGIFVQGSFRGNMGIMGLAYVQNAYGPQGIGAAALLVGSVTVLYNILAVITLTRSLGGGKGIKPILRGIVRNPLIIAILAALPFGLLGIELPQLVITTGSYFANMTLPLALLCTGASLNLNALRGGAMLTGWATVNRLFCIPVLLVLGAWALGFSTQALGILFLISSTPTAAASYVMTRAMGGGQRLGGQHHRDHHPGFAGHHQPGGGPDELSGVDGIAKHSAYCCQHRHPPARW
;
A
#
# COMPACT_ATOMS: atom_id res chain seq x y z
N MET A 1 30.75 -1.74 -15.38
CA MET A 1 30.63 -1.47 -13.94
C MET A 1 31.04 -2.70 -13.19
N ASP A 2 31.91 -2.57 -12.19
CA ASP A 2 32.28 -3.68 -11.32
C ASP A 2 31.07 -4.12 -10.49
N LEU A 3 30.92 -5.44 -10.30
CA LEU A 3 29.82 -6.04 -9.53
C LEU A 3 29.71 -5.41 -8.13
N ILE A 4 30.85 -5.14 -7.50
CA ILE A 4 30.95 -4.50 -6.18
C ILE A 4 30.32 -3.10 -6.20
N THR A 5 30.55 -2.32 -7.25
CA THR A 5 29.98 -0.97 -7.41
C THR A 5 28.46 -1.03 -7.56
N SER A 6 27.94 -1.95 -8.36
CA SER A 6 26.49 -2.16 -8.52
C SER A 6 25.80 -2.64 -7.24
N LEU A 7 26.47 -3.51 -6.47
CA LEU A 7 25.99 -3.97 -5.17
C LEU A 7 25.96 -2.83 -4.15
N ASN A 8 27.04 -2.05 -4.04
CA ASN A 8 27.10 -0.89 -3.16
C ASN A 8 26.03 0.16 -3.51
N PHE A 9 25.80 0.41 -4.80
CA PHE A 9 24.73 1.30 -5.26
C PHE A 9 23.33 0.80 -4.88
N SER A 10 23.07 -0.50 -5.07
CA SER A 10 21.77 -1.08 -4.70
C SER A 10 21.54 -1.04 -3.17
N LEU A 11 22.62 -1.25 -2.40
CA LEU A 11 22.58 -1.18 -0.94
C LEU A 11 22.36 0.25 -0.43
N SER A 12 22.93 1.27 -1.08
CA SER A 12 22.74 2.66 -0.66
C SER A 12 21.30 3.15 -0.86
N ILE A 13 20.58 2.62 -1.86
CA ILE A 13 19.17 2.96 -2.09
C ILE A 13 18.23 2.15 -1.18
N THR A 14 18.49 0.85 -1.01
CA THR A 14 17.59 -0.05 -0.25
C THR A 14 17.86 0.00 1.25
N GLY A 15 19.10 0.25 1.66
CA GLY A 15 19.55 0.28 3.04
C GLY A 15 18.72 1.18 3.96
N PRO A 16 18.46 2.46 3.60
CA PRO A 16 17.64 3.35 4.42
C PRO A 16 16.22 2.80 4.69
N ILE A 17 15.60 2.15 3.70
CA ILE A 17 14.28 1.54 3.84
C ILE A 17 14.32 0.42 4.89
N CYS A 18 15.33 -0.46 4.80
CA CYS A 18 15.55 -1.54 5.77
C CYS A 18 15.84 -1.00 7.18
N VAL A 19 16.66 0.05 7.30
CA VAL A 19 16.98 0.68 8.59
C VAL A 19 15.72 1.23 9.26
N VAL A 20 14.86 1.94 8.52
CA VAL A 20 13.61 2.48 9.07
C VAL A 20 12.64 1.37 9.48
N LEU A 21 12.57 0.28 8.70
CA LEU A 21 11.76 -0.90 9.07
C LEU A 21 12.26 -1.55 10.37
N ILE A 22 13.57 -1.76 10.50
CA ILE A 22 14.18 -2.31 11.72
C ILE A 22 13.95 -1.38 12.91
N LEU A 23 14.11 -0.07 12.70
CA LEU A 23 13.83 0.93 13.72
C LEU A 23 12.38 0.85 14.22
N GLY A 24 11.40 0.64 13.32
CA GLY A 24 10.01 0.42 13.72
C GLY A 24 9.81 -0.80 14.62
N ILE A 25 10.52 -1.91 14.36
CA ILE A 25 10.50 -3.11 15.21
C ILE A 25 11.09 -2.78 16.60
N VAL A 26 12.24 -2.12 16.62
CA VAL A 26 12.97 -1.75 17.84
C VAL A 26 12.14 -0.79 18.70
N LEU A 27 11.58 0.26 18.11
CA LEU A 27 10.78 1.25 18.83
C LEU A 27 9.48 0.66 19.40
N LYS A 28 8.86 -0.32 18.71
CA LYS A 28 7.74 -1.06 19.31
C LYS A 28 8.19 -1.89 20.50
N ARG A 29 9.34 -2.55 20.42
CA ARG A 29 9.86 -3.36 21.53
C ARG A 29 10.16 -2.52 22.78
N PHE A 30 10.52 -1.25 22.59
CA PHE A 30 10.67 -0.27 23.67
C PHE A 30 9.35 0.39 24.11
N GLY A 31 8.22 0.08 23.48
CA GLY A 31 6.92 0.66 23.83
C GLY A 31 6.66 2.08 23.31
N LEU A 32 7.57 2.67 22.53
CA LEU A 32 7.39 4.01 21.94
C LEU A 32 6.34 4.04 20.83
N LEU A 33 6.12 2.90 20.16
CA LEU A 33 5.11 2.73 19.11
C LEU A 33 4.05 1.71 19.55
N PRO A 34 3.15 2.08 20.48
CA PRO A 34 2.04 1.21 20.87
C PRO A 34 1.09 0.99 19.69
N ASP A 35 0.32 -0.10 19.72
CA ASP A 35 -0.58 -0.44 18.61
C ASP A 35 -1.61 0.66 18.32
N SER A 36 -2.02 1.44 19.34
CA SER A 36 -2.89 2.62 19.20
C SER A 36 -2.24 3.76 18.39
N PHE A 37 -0.95 4.02 18.58
CA PHE A 37 -0.19 4.97 17.76
C PHE A 37 -0.13 4.47 16.33
N VAL A 38 0.21 3.20 16.14
CA VAL A 38 0.36 2.61 14.82
C VAL A 38 -0.96 2.65 14.03
N GLU A 39 -2.10 2.42 14.69
CA GLU A 39 -3.42 2.57 14.08
C GLU A 39 -3.74 4.03 13.71
N SER A 40 -3.49 4.97 14.63
CA SER A 40 -3.74 6.39 14.41
C SER A 40 -2.87 6.96 13.28
N ALA A 41 -1.58 6.62 13.29
CA ALA A 41 -0.62 6.97 12.25
C ALA A 41 -1.02 6.38 10.90
N SER A 42 -1.48 5.12 10.85
CA SER A 42 -1.95 4.50 9.60
C SER A 42 -3.18 5.23 9.02
N ARG A 43 -4.09 5.71 9.88
CA ARG A 43 -5.24 6.52 9.45
C ARG A 43 -4.83 7.89 8.92
N LEU A 44 -3.91 8.58 9.62
CA LEU A 44 -3.34 9.84 9.15
C LEU A 44 -2.69 9.69 7.78
N VAL A 45 -1.93 8.61 7.60
CA VAL A 45 -1.31 8.30 6.33
C VAL A 45 -2.35 8.11 5.24
N PHE A 46 -3.40 7.31 5.51
CA PHE A 46 -4.44 7.04 4.52
C PHE A 46 -5.26 8.27 4.12
N GLN A 47 -5.59 9.11 5.10
CA GLN A 47 -6.56 10.19 4.91
C GLN A 47 -5.92 11.51 4.48
N VAL A 48 -4.62 11.69 4.72
CA VAL A 48 -3.95 12.98 4.50
C VAL A 48 -2.67 12.81 3.70
N THR A 49 -1.69 12.05 4.22
CA THR A 49 -0.33 12.07 3.65
C THR A 49 -0.25 11.35 2.31
N LEU A 50 -0.90 10.18 2.20
CA LEU A 50 -0.93 9.39 0.98
C LEU A 50 -1.72 10.11 -0.11
N PRO A 51 -2.92 10.67 0.13
CA PRO A 51 -3.59 11.57 -0.82
C PRO A 51 -2.70 12.72 -1.31
N ALA A 52 -2.01 13.42 -0.39
CA ALA A 52 -1.09 14.51 -0.76
C ALA A 52 0.08 14.02 -1.63
N LEU A 53 0.66 12.86 -1.30
CA LEU A 53 1.70 12.22 -2.10
C LEU A 53 1.19 11.92 -3.52
N LEU A 54 0.03 11.27 -3.65
CA LEU A 54 -0.54 10.92 -4.96
C LEU A 54 -0.90 12.16 -5.79
N PHE A 55 -1.49 13.16 -5.15
CA PHE A 55 -1.83 14.43 -5.78
C PHE A 55 -0.58 15.11 -6.35
N LEU A 56 0.45 15.32 -5.53
CA LEU A 56 1.67 15.98 -5.98
C LEU A 56 2.45 15.16 -7.00
N SER A 57 2.45 13.83 -6.89
CA SER A 57 3.04 12.96 -7.93
C SER A 57 2.35 13.14 -9.29
N MET A 58 1.03 13.29 -9.29
CA MET A 58 0.25 13.51 -10.52
C MET A 58 0.52 14.91 -11.12
N VAL A 59 0.52 15.97 -10.29
CA VAL A 59 0.74 17.34 -10.77
C VAL A 59 2.16 17.56 -11.30
N ARG A 60 3.17 16.92 -10.70
CA ARG A 60 4.57 17.04 -11.12
C ARG A 60 4.93 16.21 -12.35
N THR A 61 4.02 15.37 -12.83
CA THR A 61 4.27 14.59 -14.04
C THR A 61 4.14 15.53 -15.23
N ASP A 62 5.27 15.92 -15.82
CA ASP A 62 5.29 16.61 -17.11
C ASP A 62 4.83 15.64 -18.20
N PHE A 63 3.92 16.03 -19.07
CA PHE A 63 3.47 15.22 -20.21
C PHE A 63 3.96 15.76 -21.56
N SER A 64 4.64 16.91 -21.57
CA SER A 64 5.00 17.66 -22.78
C SER A 64 6.31 17.20 -23.44
N THR A 65 7.19 16.50 -22.70
CA THR A 65 8.53 16.12 -23.14
C THR A 65 8.63 14.67 -23.67
N MET A 66 7.53 14.11 -24.21
CA MET A 66 7.40 12.68 -24.60
C MET A 66 8.41 12.18 -25.65
N PRO A 67 9.34 11.28 -25.27
CA PRO A 67 10.15 10.53 -26.21
C PRO A 67 9.38 9.26 -26.57
N SER A 68 8.86 9.21 -27.80
CA SER A 68 8.07 8.10 -28.36
C SER A 68 6.81 7.73 -27.55
N PRO A 69 5.62 8.21 -27.93
CA PRO A 69 4.35 7.82 -27.29
C PRO A 69 4.13 6.29 -27.30
N TRP A 70 4.77 5.57 -28.22
CA TRP A 70 4.72 4.11 -28.32
C TRP A 70 5.30 3.37 -27.10
N LEU A 71 6.40 3.86 -26.51
CA LEU A 71 7.00 3.24 -25.32
C LEU A 71 6.11 3.36 -24.09
N ILE A 72 5.50 4.54 -23.93
CA ILE A 72 4.56 4.82 -22.84
C ILE A 72 3.32 3.96 -23.01
N LEU A 73 2.74 3.92 -24.21
CA LEU A 73 1.57 3.09 -24.50
C LEU A 73 1.85 1.61 -24.22
N TYR A 74 2.99 1.10 -24.68
CA TYR A 74 3.42 -0.27 -24.39
C TYR A 74 3.57 -0.52 -22.89
N GLY A 75 4.22 0.40 -22.15
CA GLY A 75 4.37 0.29 -20.70
C GLY A 75 3.04 0.31 -19.95
N LEU A 76 2.08 1.14 -20.37
CA LEU A 76 0.74 1.21 -19.80
C LEU A 76 -0.06 -0.06 -20.09
N LEU A 77 -0.10 -0.52 -21.34
CA LEU A 77 -0.81 -1.73 -21.74
C LEU A 77 -0.19 -2.98 -21.10
N GLY A 78 1.14 -3.08 -21.09
CA GLY A 78 1.85 -4.17 -20.44
C GLY A 78 1.63 -4.19 -18.92
N THR A 79 1.58 -3.02 -18.28
CA THR A 79 1.22 -2.90 -16.87
C THR A 79 -0.22 -3.36 -16.61
N LEU A 80 -1.17 -2.91 -17.43
CA LEU A 80 -2.57 -3.28 -17.31
C LEU A 80 -2.77 -4.78 -17.55
N ALA A 81 -2.12 -5.35 -18.56
CA ALA A 81 -2.15 -6.77 -18.84
C ALA A 81 -1.56 -7.59 -17.69
N GLY A 82 -0.38 -7.20 -17.18
CA GLY A 82 0.25 -7.84 -16.03
C GLY A 82 -0.64 -7.78 -14.78
N PHE A 83 -1.29 -6.64 -14.54
CA PHE A 83 -2.27 -6.48 -13.48
C PHE A 83 -3.46 -7.44 -13.62
N LEU A 84 -4.08 -7.51 -14.80
CA LEU A 84 -5.22 -8.40 -15.06
C LEU A 84 -4.84 -9.87 -14.88
N VAL A 85 -3.68 -10.27 -15.38
CA VAL A 85 -3.15 -11.63 -15.19
C VAL A 85 -2.98 -11.93 -13.70
N LEU A 86 -2.38 -11.02 -12.93
CA LEU A 86 -2.21 -11.19 -11.49
C LEU A 86 -3.53 -11.26 -10.73
N GLU A 87 -4.54 -10.45 -11.11
CA GLU A 87 -5.88 -10.52 -10.54
C GLU A 87 -6.55 -11.87 -10.80
N VAL A 88 -6.45 -12.39 -12.04
CA VAL A 88 -6.98 -13.71 -12.39
C VAL A 88 -6.25 -14.81 -11.61
N LEU A 89 -4.92 -14.80 -11.59
CA LEU A 89 -4.11 -15.75 -10.83
C LEU A 89 -4.45 -15.70 -9.34
N ALA A 90 -4.53 -14.51 -8.74
CA ALA A 90 -4.91 -14.33 -7.34
C ALA A 90 -6.32 -14.88 -7.06
N SER A 91 -7.28 -14.62 -7.95
CA SER A 91 -8.65 -15.12 -7.80
C SER A 91 -8.73 -16.65 -7.84
N ARG A 92 -7.84 -17.31 -8.60
CA ARG A 92 -7.83 -18.76 -8.79
C ARG A 92 -7.07 -19.50 -7.70
N PHE A 93 -5.92 -18.97 -7.29
CA PHE A 93 -4.95 -19.67 -6.42
C PHE A 93 -4.99 -19.21 -4.96
N ILE A 94 -5.56 -18.03 -4.65
CA ILE A 94 -5.60 -17.51 -3.28
C ILE A 94 -7.05 -17.58 -2.79
N PRO A 95 -7.39 -18.42 -1.81
CA PRO A 95 -8.76 -18.55 -1.31
C PRO A 95 -9.24 -17.29 -0.60
N GLU A 96 -8.38 -16.68 0.23
CA GLU A 96 -8.75 -15.54 1.06
C GLU A 96 -8.73 -14.22 0.28
N GLN A 97 -9.87 -13.54 0.19
CA GLN A 97 -10.02 -12.31 -0.59
C GLN A 97 -9.04 -11.21 -0.17
N ARG A 98 -8.80 -11.05 1.13
CA ARG A 98 -7.85 -10.07 1.65
C ARG A 98 -6.42 -10.34 1.20
N GLN A 99 -5.99 -11.60 1.19
CA GLN A 99 -4.66 -11.97 0.73
C GLN A 99 -4.47 -11.73 -0.77
N ARG A 100 -5.54 -11.80 -1.58
CA ARG A 100 -5.51 -11.46 -3.01
C ARG A 100 -5.04 -10.03 -3.23
N GLY A 101 -5.65 -9.07 -2.52
CA GLY A 101 -5.28 -7.66 -2.67
C GLY A 101 -3.84 -7.39 -2.27
N ILE A 102 -3.38 -8.00 -1.17
CA ILE A 102 -1.98 -7.90 -0.71
C ILE A 102 -1.02 -8.49 -1.76
N PHE A 103 -1.33 -9.67 -2.29
CA PHE A 103 -0.51 -10.34 -3.30
C PHE A 103 -0.42 -9.53 -4.60
N VAL A 104 -1.56 -9.07 -5.13
CA VAL A 104 -1.61 -8.28 -6.35
C VAL A 104 -0.81 -6.99 -6.16
N GLN A 105 -1.07 -6.22 -5.09
CA GLN A 105 -0.30 -5.01 -4.73
C GLN A 105 1.20 -5.25 -4.63
N GLY A 106 1.60 -6.38 -4.03
CA GLY A 106 2.98 -6.79 -3.90
C GLY A 106 3.63 -7.11 -5.25
N SER A 107 2.86 -7.67 -6.17
CA SER A 107 3.38 -8.23 -7.42
C SER A 107 3.43 -7.23 -8.58
N PHE A 108 2.46 -6.32 -8.70
CA PHE A 108 2.40 -5.42 -9.86
C PHE A 108 3.04 -4.04 -9.63
N ARG A 109 3.10 -3.53 -8.38
CA ARG A 109 3.49 -2.14 -8.10
C ARG A 109 4.91 -2.03 -7.55
N GLY A 110 5.87 -1.72 -8.42
CA GLY A 110 7.28 -1.56 -8.02
C GLY A 110 7.74 -0.13 -7.73
N ASN A 111 8.92 -0.03 -7.14
CA ASN A 111 9.57 1.21 -6.71
C ASN A 111 10.28 1.94 -7.87
N MET A 112 9.53 2.18 -8.94
CA MET A 112 10.06 2.69 -10.20
C MET A 112 10.56 4.13 -10.11
N GLY A 113 9.90 4.96 -9.29
CA GLY A 113 10.29 6.35 -9.07
C GLY A 113 11.62 6.53 -8.35
N ILE A 114 11.87 5.74 -7.30
CA ILE A 114 13.11 5.89 -6.51
C ILE A 114 14.21 5.01 -7.10
N MET A 115 13.98 3.69 -7.18
CA MET A 115 14.99 2.74 -7.63
C MET A 115 15.14 2.75 -9.15
N GLY A 116 14.02 2.77 -9.88
CA GLY A 116 14.04 2.68 -11.34
C GLY A 116 14.73 3.86 -12.00
N LEU A 117 14.38 5.09 -11.60
CA LEU A 117 15.05 6.29 -12.09
C LEU A 117 16.52 6.36 -11.68
N ALA A 118 16.86 5.93 -10.46
CA ALA A 118 18.25 5.86 -10.01
C ALA A 118 19.07 4.87 -10.86
N TYR A 119 18.52 3.69 -11.18
CA TYR A 119 19.17 2.73 -12.07
C TYR A 119 19.33 3.26 -13.49
N VAL A 120 18.29 3.89 -14.06
CA VAL A 120 18.38 4.48 -15.40
C VAL A 120 19.42 5.60 -15.43
N GLN A 121 19.45 6.47 -14.43
CA GLN A 121 20.46 7.53 -14.33
C GLN A 121 21.88 6.95 -14.25
N ASN A 122 22.06 5.87 -13.49
CA ASN A 122 23.35 5.22 -13.34
C ASN A 122 23.81 4.52 -14.63
N ALA A 123 22.90 3.94 -15.40
CA ALA A 123 23.20 3.19 -16.61
C ALA A 123 23.28 4.03 -17.89
N TYR A 124 22.39 5.02 -18.05
CA TYR A 124 22.21 5.80 -19.29
C TYR A 124 22.44 7.31 -19.10
N GLY A 125 22.69 7.77 -17.88
CA GLY A 125 22.89 9.18 -17.59
C GLY A 125 21.67 10.05 -17.92
N PRO A 126 21.87 11.38 -18.07
CA PRO A 126 20.78 12.34 -18.27
C PRO A 126 19.94 12.07 -19.52
N GLN A 127 20.54 11.47 -20.56
CA GLN A 127 19.86 11.17 -21.81
C GLN A 127 18.76 10.09 -21.66
N GLY A 128 18.91 9.17 -20.69
CA GLY A 128 17.91 8.15 -20.40
C GLY A 128 16.84 8.59 -19.39
N ILE A 129 17.15 9.57 -18.53
CA ILE A 129 16.23 10.02 -17.48
C ILE A 129 14.92 10.55 -18.05
N GLY A 130 14.96 11.37 -19.11
CA GLY A 130 13.74 12.02 -19.62
C GLY A 130 12.66 11.00 -19.98
N ALA A 131 13.02 10.01 -20.80
CA ALA A 131 12.12 8.93 -21.19
C ALA A 131 11.64 8.08 -20.01
N ALA A 132 12.56 7.76 -19.09
CA ALA A 132 12.26 6.99 -17.91
C ALA A 132 11.32 7.73 -16.96
N ALA A 133 11.54 9.03 -16.70
CA ALA A 133 10.72 9.84 -15.81
C ALA A 133 9.27 9.91 -16.30
N LEU A 134 9.06 10.04 -17.60
CA LEU A 134 7.73 10.10 -18.21
C LEU A 134 7.01 8.76 -18.19
N LEU A 135 7.72 7.68 -18.52
CA LEU A 135 7.21 6.33 -18.40
C LEU A 135 6.83 6.02 -16.94
N VAL A 136 7.72 6.34 -16.01
CA VAL A 136 7.49 6.17 -14.57
C VAL A 136 6.30 7.00 -14.11
N GLY A 137 6.20 8.27 -14.48
CA GLY A 137 5.07 9.14 -14.14
C GLY A 137 3.76 8.53 -14.61
N SER A 138 3.66 8.22 -15.90
CA SER A 138 2.47 7.64 -16.54
C SER A 138 2.06 6.30 -15.90
N VAL A 139 3.00 5.37 -15.73
CA VAL A 139 2.72 4.06 -15.11
C VAL A 139 2.42 4.21 -13.62
N THR A 140 3.01 5.20 -12.93
CA THR A 140 2.69 5.49 -11.52
C THR A 140 1.23 5.90 -11.35
N VAL A 141 0.70 6.74 -12.24
CA VAL A 141 -0.72 7.10 -12.25
C VAL A 141 -1.59 5.86 -12.38
N LEU A 142 -1.30 5.02 -13.39
CA LEU A 142 -2.01 3.76 -13.60
C LEU A 142 -1.92 2.85 -12.38
N TYR A 143 -0.74 2.69 -11.79
CA TYR A 143 -0.54 1.90 -10.58
C TYR A 143 -1.39 2.39 -9.42
N ASN A 144 -1.49 3.71 -9.22
CA ASN A 144 -2.27 4.27 -8.13
C ASN A 144 -3.76 4.01 -8.32
N ILE A 145 -4.29 4.14 -9.54
CA ILE A 145 -5.69 3.84 -9.85
C ILE A 145 -5.99 2.35 -9.63
N LEU A 146 -5.20 1.47 -10.26
CA LEU A 146 -5.36 0.01 -10.14
C LEU A 146 -5.22 -0.45 -8.69
N ALA A 147 -4.31 0.17 -7.94
CA ALA A 147 -4.11 -0.12 -6.54
C ALA A 147 -5.37 0.13 -5.70
N VAL A 148 -6.04 1.27 -5.91
CA VAL A 148 -7.27 1.57 -5.17
C VAL A 148 -8.38 0.59 -5.55
N ILE A 149 -8.52 0.27 -6.84
CA ILE A 149 -9.54 -0.66 -7.33
C ILE A 149 -9.37 -2.03 -6.66
N THR A 150 -8.16 -2.60 -6.69
CA THR A 150 -7.85 -3.89 -6.08
C THR A 150 -8.13 -3.90 -4.58
N LEU A 151 -7.63 -2.90 -3.85
CA LEU A 151 -7.81 -2.88 -2.39
C LEU A 151 -9.27 -2.62 -1.99
N THR A 152 -9.99 -1.78 -2.73
CA THR A 152 -11.42 -1.56 -2.48
C THR A 152 -12.22 -2.84 -2.72
N ARG A 153 -11.86 -3.64 -3.74
CA ARG A 153 -12.51 -4.93 -4.01
C ARG A 153 -12.12 -6.02 -3.01
N SER A 154 -10.87 -6.07 -2.58
CA SER A 154 -10.36 -7.14 -1.72
C SER A 154 -10.64 -6.91 -0.23
N LEU A 155 -10.74 -5.64 0.19
CA LEU A 155 -10.95 -5.23 1.60
C LEU A 155 -12.34 -4.62 1.84
N GLY A 156 -13.06 -4.20 0.79
CA GLY A 156 -14.43 -3.69 0.91
C GLY A 156 -15.42 -4.83 1.11
N GLY A 157 -15.97 -4.95 2.32
CA GLY A 157 -16.83 -6.07 2.76
C GLY A 157 -18.22 -6.19 2.12
N GLY A 158 -18.47 -5.61 0.93
CA GLY A 158 -19.77 -5.65 0.26
C GLY A 158 -19.75 -6.45 -1.05
N LYS A 159 -20.61 -7.47 -1.17
CA LYS A 159 -20.90 -8.13 -2.45
C LYS A 159 -21.78 -7.20 -3.30
N GLY A 160 -21.32 -6.81 -4.49
CA GLY A 160 -22.09 -6.04 -5.48
C GLY A 160 -21.42 -4.72 -5.95
N ILE A 161 -21.83 -4.23 -7.11
CA ILE A 161 -21.25 -3.03 -7.77
C ILE A 161 -21.51 -1.73 -6.98
N LYS A 162 -22.66 -1.61 -6.31
CA LYS A 162 -23.08 -0.39 -5.60
C LYS A 162 -22.19 -0.01 -4.40
N PRO A 163 -21.87 -0.91 -3.45
CA PRO A 163 -20.93 -0.61 -2.36
C PRO A 163 -19.50 -0.37 -2.86
N ILE A 164 -19.09 -1.03 -3.95
CA ILE A 164 -17.78 -0.81 -4.59
C ILE A 164 -17.71 0.59 -5.20
N LEU A 165 -18.71 1.00 -5.99
CA LEU A 165 -18.79 2.36 -6.55
C LEU A 165 -18.81 3.43 -5.45
N ARG A 166 -19.57 3.21 -4.38
CA ARG A 166 -19.60 4.13 -3.24
C ARG A 166 -18.25 4.20 -2.53
N GLY A 167 -17.56 3.07 -2.40
CA GLY A 167 -16.21 2.98 -1.84
C GLY A 167 -15.18 3.71 -2.69
N ILE A 168 -15.27 3.59 -4.01
CA ILE A 168 -14.43 4.28 -5.00
C ILE A 168 -14.63 5.80 -4.90
N VAL A 169 -15.88 6.27 -4.98
CA VAL A 169 -16.20 7.70 -4.97
C VAL A 169 -15.81 8.37 -3.65
N ARG A 170 -15.92 7.67 -2.52
CA ARG A 170 -15.52 8.19 -1.20
C ARG A 170 -14.05 7.94 -0.85
N ASN A 171 -13.27 7.29 -1.72
CA ASN A 171 -11.89 7.00 -1.39
C ASN A 171 -11.04 8.28 -1.48
N PRO A 172 -10.40 8.74 -0.39
CA PRO A 172 -9.61 9.96 -0.41
C PRO A 172 -8.45 9.88 -1.42
N LEU A 173 -7.96 8.68 -1.73
CA LEU A 173 -6.92 8.48 -2.74
C LEU A 173 -7.43 8.71 -4.16
N ILE A 174 -8.63 8.24 -4.48
CA ILE A 174 -9.24 8.48 -5.80
C ILE A 174 -9.57 9.95 -5.97
N ILE A 175 -10.16 10.57 -4.94
CA ILE A 175 -10.47 12.00 -4.97
C ILE A 175 -9.21 12.81 -5.22
N ALA A 176 -8.09 12.50 -4.54
CA ALA A 176 -6.82 13.18 -4.76
C ALA A 176 -6.26 13.00 -6.18
N ILE A 177 -6.30 11.78 -6.74
CA ILE A 177 -5.85 11.54 -8.13
C ILE A 177 -6.72 12.31 -9.13
N LEU A 178 -8.06 12.23 -8.98
CA LEU A 178 -9.00 12.89 -9.87
C LEU A 178 -8.90 14.42 -9.77
N ALA A 179 -8.69 14.96 -8.56
CA ALA A 179 -8.48 16.38 -8.35
C ALA A 179 -7.15 16.87 -8.94
N ALA A 180 -6.13 16.01 -9.04
CA ALA A 180 -4.83 16.36 -9.61
C ALA A 180 -4.79 16.29 -11.14
N LEU A 181 -5.67 15.50 -11.77
CA LEU A 181 -5.71 15.32 -13.24
C LEU A 181 -5.80 16.66 -14.01
N PRO A 182 -6.70 17.61 -13.66
CA PRO A 182 -6.76 18.89 -14.36
C PRO A 182 -5.43 19.66 -14.30
N PHE A 183 -4.76 19.66 -13.14
CA PHE A 183 -3.50 20.38 -12.98
C PHE A 183 -2.36 19.75 -13.77
N GLY A 184 -2.25 18.42 -13.75
CA GLY A 184 -1.23 17.69 -14.50
C GLY A 184 -1.44 17.74 -16.02
N LEU A 185 -2.69 17.61 -16.50
CA LEU A 185 -2.99 17.58 -17.94
C LEU A 185 -3.04 18.97 -18.58
N LEU A 186 -3.56 19.97 -17.87
CA LEU A 186 -3.66 21.35 -18.38
C LEU A 186 -2.38 22.16 -18.10
N GLY A 187 -1.40 21.60 -17.39
CA GLY A 187 -0.18 22.30 -17.00
C GLY A 187 -0.44 23.49 -16.08
N ILE A 188 -1.51 23.45 -15.27
CA ILE A 188 -1.84 24.54 -14.35
C ILE A 188 -0.83 24.51 -13.20
N GLU A 189 0.04 25.52 -13.16
CA GLU A 189 0.99 25.68 -12.07
C GLU A 189 0.27 25.98 -10.76
N LEU A 190 0.57 25.17 -9.74
CA LEU A 190 0.08 25.43 -8.39
C LEU A 190 0.96 26.47 -7.70
N PRO A 191 0.39 27.32 -6.84
CA PRO A 191 1.18 28.22 -6.02
C PRO A 191 2.23 27.46 -5.19
N GLN A 192 3.43 28.02 -5.09
CA GLN A 192 4.54 27.38 -4.36
C GLN A 192 4.19 27.03 -2.91
N LEU A 193 3.31 27.82 -2.27
CA LEU A 193 2.76 27.53 -0.95
C LEU A 193 2.05 26.17 -0.88
N VAL A 194 1.21 25.85 -1.88
CA VAL A 194 0.46 24.58 -1.94
C VAL A 194 1.42 23.42 -2.18
N ILE A 195 2.36 23.58 -3.10
CA ILE A 195 3.37 22.56 -3.43
C ILE A 195 4.22 22.24 -2.20
N THR A 196 4.69 23.28 -1.50
CA THR A 196 5.58 23.14 -0.34
C THR A 196 4.82 22.51 0.84
N THR A 197 3.62 23.02 1.13
CA THR A 197 2.77 22.47 2.21
C THR A 197 2.40 21.02 1.96
N GLY A 198 1.94 20.70 0.74
CA GLY A 198 1.65 19.33 0.34
C GLY A 198 2.89 18.43 0.41
N SER A 199 4.08 18.96 0.13
CA SER A 199 5.33 18.20 0.17
C SER A 199 5.70 17.78 1.59
N TYR A 200 5.41 18.60 2.61
CA TYR A 200 5.62 18.19 4.00
C TYR A 200 4.82 16.93 4.35
N PHE A 201 3.55 16.88 3.95
CA PHE A 201 2.72 15.69 4.16
C PHE A 201 3.16 14.53 3.26
N ALA A 202 3.42 14.77 1.97
CA ALA A 202 3.86 13.73 1.05
C ALA A 202 5.14 13.04 1.53
N ASN A 203 6.14 13.81 1.95
CA ASN A 203 7.43 13.30 2.45
C ASN A 203 7.31 12.55 3.77
N MET A 204 6.27 12.82 4.57
CA MET A 204 5.97 12.07 5.81
C MET A 204 5.42 10.66 5.53
N THR A 205 4.82 10.44 4.36
CA THR A 205 4.12 9.18 4.01
C THR A 205 5.01 7.95 4.11
N LEU A 206 6.18 7.98 3.46
CA LEU A 206 7.05 6.81 3.40
C LEU A 206 7.69 6.50 4.76
N PRO A 207 8.34 7.45 5.48
CA PRO A 207 8.95 7.17 6.78
C PRO A 207 7.94 6.68 7.82
N LEU A 208 6.81 7.38 7.97
CA LEU A 208 5.81 7.02 8.97
C LEU A 208 5.22 5.64 8.71
N ALA A 209 4.99 5.33 7.44
CA ALA A 209 4.45 4.04 7.08
C ALA A 209 5.47 2.90 7.21
N LEU A 210 6.74 3.11 6.86
CA LEU A 210 7.80 2.12 7.09
C LEU A 210 8.00 1.85 8.60
N LEU A 211 7.99 2.89 9.43
CA LEU A 211 8.02 2.74 10.89
C LEU A 211 6.83 1.91 11.40
N CYS A 212 5.62 2.27 10.98
CA CYS A 212 4.41 1.54 11.33
C CYS A 212 4.51 0.08 10.87
N THR A 213 4.97 -0.16 9.64
CA THR A 213 5.19 -1.49 9.05
C THR A 213 6.08 -2.32 9.96
N GLY A 214 7.25 -1.78 10.29
CA GLY A 214 8.21 -2.36 11.22
C GLY A 214 7.54 -2.76 12.53
N ALA A 215 6.83 -1.82 13.15
CA ALA A 215 6.12 -2.07 14.41
C ALA A 215 5.06 -3.19 14.31
N SER A 216 4.46 -3.46 13.16
CA SER A 216 3.48 -4.57 13.05
C SER A 216 4.03 -5.88 12.50
N LEU A 217 5.31 -5.92 12.14
CA LEU A 217 5.94 -7.17 11.74
C LEU A 217 5.91 -8.13 12.93
N ASN A 218 5.31 -9.30 12.72
CA ASN A 218 5.38 -10.42 13.64
C ASN A 218 6.10 -11.53 12.91
N LEU A 219 7.33 -11.80 13.36
CA LEU A 219 8.26 -12.75 12.74
C LEU A 219 7.67 -14.17 12.64
N ASN A 220 6.79 -14.56 13.57
CA ASN A 220 6.16 -15.88 13.56
C ASN A 220 5.14 -16.02 12.43
N ALA A 221 4.45 -14.93 12.08
CA ALA A 221 3.49 -14.93 10.99
C ALA A 221 4.15 -14.86 9.60
N LEU A 222 5.40 -14.38 9.50
CA LEU A 222 6.15 -14.40 8.23
C LEU A 222 6.37 -15.84 7.74
N ARG A 223 6.54 -16.81 8.64
CA ARG A 223 6.75 -18.22 8.28
C ARG A 223 5.52 -18.84 7.60
N GLY A 224 4.31 -18.44 7.98
CA GLY A 224 3.07 -18.97 7.40
C GLY A 224 2.71 -18.41 6.01
N GLY A 225 3.25 -17.25 5.64
CA GLY A 225 2.96 -16.56 4.36
C GLY A 225 4.12 -16.54 3.36
N ALA A 226 5.20 -17.28 3.63
CA ALA A 226 6.44 -17.23 2.86
C ALA A 226 6.25 -17.66 1.41
N MET A 227 5.42 -18.68 1.15
CA MET A 227 5.15 -19.16 -0.21
C MET A 227 4.45 -18.10 -1.07
N LEU A 228 3.40 -17.44 -0.53
CA LEU A 228 2.67 -16.40 -1.25
C LEU A 228 3.56 -15.18 -1.55
N THR A 229 4.38 -14.80 -0.57
CA THR A 229 5.35 -13.69 -0.70
C THR A 229 6.44 -14.04 -1.70
N GLY A 230 6.92 -15.29 -1.71
CA GLY A 230 7.88 -15.80 -2.69
C GLY A 230 7.33 -15.73 -4.10
N TRP A 231 6.08 -16.19 -4.31
CA TRP A 231 5.41 -16.08 -5.61
C TRP A 231 5.25 -14.63 -6.07
N ALA A 232 4.88 -13.71 -5.18
CA ALA A 232 4.77 -12.29 -5.53
C ALA A 232 6.13 -11.71 -5.96
N THR A 233 7.19 -12.09 -5.25
CA THR A 233 8.56 -11.65 -5.51
C THR A 233 9.08 -12.19 -6.85
N VAL A 234 8.89 -13.49 -7.13
CA VAL A 234 9.29 -14.11 -8.40
C VAL A 234 8.52 -13.48 -9.56
N ASN A 235 7.21 -13.28 -9.42
CA ASN A 235 6.43 -12.62 -10.46
C ASN A 235 6.92 -11.20 -10.71
N ARG A 236 7.22 -10.44 -9.66
CA ARG A 236 7.65 -9.04 -9.77
C ARG A 236 9.06 -8.88 -10.36
N LEU A 237 10.01 -9.67 -9.88
CA LEU A 237 11.42 -9.49 -10.24
C LEU A 237 11.81 -10.28 -11.49
N PHE A 238 11.06 -11.31 -11.85
CA PHE A 238 11.40 -12.18 -12.98
C PHE A 238 10.30 -12.21 -14.04
N CYS A 239 9.09 -12.66 -13.72
CA CYS A 239 8.07 -12.89 -14.74
C CYS A 239 7.64 -11.60 -15.47
N ILE A 240 7.30 -10.54 -14.73
CA ILE A 240 6.83 -9.28 -15.31
C ILE A 240 7.92 -8.60 -16.16
N PRO A 241 9.16 -8.41 -15.66
CA PRO A 241 10.23 -7.79 -16.44
C PRO A 241 10.55 -8.58 -17.70
N VAL A 242 10.64 -9.91 -17.60
CA VAL A 242 10.96 -10.77 -18.74
C VAL A 242 9.86 -10.68 -19.80
N LEU A 243 8.59 -10.80 -19.42
CA LEU A 243 7.48 -10.71 -20.38
C LEU A 243 7.40 -9.32 -21.03
N LEU A 244 7.59 -8.24 -20.26
CA LEU A 244 7.58 -6.88 -20.79
C LEU A 244 8.74 -6.63 -21.76
N VAL A 245 9.94 -7.10 -21.44
CA VAL A 245 11.11 -6.89 -22.29
C VAL A 245 11.04 -7.75 -23.56
N LEU A 246 10.63 -9.02 -23.45
CA LEU A 246 10.47 -9.90 -24.61
C LEU A 246 9.40 -9.40 -25.58
N GLY A 247 8.26 -8.91 -25.05
CA GLY A 247 7.22 -8.32 -25.90
C GLY A 247 7.68 -7.04 -26.59
N ALA A 248 8.44 -6.19 -25.91
CA ALA A 248 9.01 -4.98 -26.53
C ALA A 248 10.08 -5.33 -27.57
N TRP A 249 10.89 -6.36 -27.30
CA TRP A 249 11.87 -6.84 -28.27
C TRP A 249 11.20 -7.37 -29.53
N ALA A 250 10.13 -8.15 -29.40
CA ALA A 250 9.36 -8.67 -30.53
C ALA A 250 8.69 -7.56 -31.37
N LEU A 251 8.35 -6.42 -30.75
CA LEU A 251 7.79 -5.25 -31.42
C LEU A 251 8.86 -4.31 -32.02
N GLY A 252 10.15 -4.65 -31.93
CA GLY A 252 11.24 -3.90 -32.56
C GLY A 252 11.64 -2.61 -31.83
N PHE A 253 11.39 -2.51 -30.52
CA PHE A 253 11.84 -1.36 -29.73
C PHE A 253 13.37 -1.24 -29.70
N SER A 254 13.87 0.00 -29.59
CA SER A 254 15.32 0.24 -29.53
C SER A 254 15.96 -0.38 -28.28
N THR A 255 17.25 -0.70 -28.37
CA THR A 255 18.02 -1.29 -27.26
C THR A 255 17.99 -0.42 -25.99
N GLN A 256 17.99 0.91 -26.14
CA GLN A 256 17.86 1.83 -25.02
C GLN A 256 16.48 1.75 -24.35
N ALA A 257 15.40 1.69 -25.14
CA ALA A 257 14.04 1.56 -24.61
C ALA A 257 13.85 0.22 -23.86
N LEU A 258 14.40 -0.87 -24.39
CA LEU A 258 14.41 -2.18 -23.73
C LEU A 258 15.13 -2.13 -22.38
N GLY A 259 16.30 -1.49 -22.34
CA GLY A 259 17.07 -1.32 -21.10
C GLY A 259 16.34 -0.48 -20.05
N ILE A 260 15.71 0.63 -20.47
CA ILE A 260 14.88 1.46 -19.59
C ILE A 260 13.69 0.65 -19.03
N LEU A 261 12.97 -0.07 -19.90
CA LEU A 261 11.86 -0.94 -19.48
C LEU A 261 12.32 -2.00 -18.48
N PHE A 262 13.46 -2.65 -18.75
CA PHE A 262 14.03 -3.66 -17.87
C PHE A 262 14.37 -3.09 -16.50
N LEU A 263 15.12 -1.98 -16.43
CA LEU A 263 15.55 -1.37 -15.16
C LEU A 263 14.38 -0.87 -14.32
N ILE A 264 13.35 -0.32 -14.96
CA ILE A 264 12.15 0.16 -14.27
C ILE A 264 11.28 -1.01 -13.79
N SER A 265 11.02 -1.99 -14.65
CA SER A 265 10.15 -3.13 -14.31
C SER A 265 10.76 -4.07 -13.27
N SER A 266 12.09 -4.24 -13.26
CA SER A 266 12.83 -5.09 -12.32
C SER A 266 12.99 -4.50 -10.91
N THR A 267 12.40 -3.33 -10.64
CA THR A 267 12.40 -2.76 -9.29
C THR A 267 11.57 -3.60 -8.32
N PRO A 268 12.03 -3.74 -7.05
CA PRO A 268 11.24 -4.41 -6.03
C PRO A 268 9.95 -3.63 -5.74
N THR A 269 9.01 -4.29 -5.06
CA THR A 269 7.72 -3.71 -4.67
C THR A 269 7.89 -2.34 -4.01
N ALA A 270 7.06 -1.37 -4.41
CA ALA A 270 7.06 -0.06 -3.80
C ALA A 270 6.66 -0.17 -2.32
N ALA A 271 7.42 0.49 -1.43
CA ALA A 271 7.06 0.61 -0.02
C ALA A 271 5.61 1.12 0.14
N ALA A 272 5.19 2.06 -0.71
CA ALA A 272 3.84 2.61 -0.80
C ALA A 272 2.72 1.55 -0.94
N SER A 273 3.00 0.38 -1.55
CA SER A 273 2.03 -0.71 -1.68
C SER A 273 1.66 -1.30 -0.34
N TYR A 274 2.63 -1.51 0.54
CA TYR A 274 2.38 -1.97 1.90
C TYR A 274 1.58 -0.94 2.68
N VAL A 275 2.01 0.33 2.63
CA VAL A 275 1.37 1.45 3.33
C VAL A 275 -0.12 1.49 3.03
N MET A 276 -0.44 1.52 1.74
CA MET A 276 -1.80 1.64 1.24
C MET A 276 -2.65 0.43 1.63
N THR A 277 -2.09 -0.77 1.49
CA THR A 277 -2.76 -2.02 1.86
C THR A 277 -3.11 -2.06 3.34
N ARG A 278 -2.20 -1.62 4.20
CA ARG A 278 -2.40 -1.60 5.64
C ARG A 278 -3.39 -0.53 6.08
N ALA A 279 -3.21 0.68 5.57
CA ALA A 279 -4.09 1.82 5.77
C ALA A 279 -5.55 1.51 5.41
N MET A 280 -5.79 0.72 4.35
CA MET A 280 -7.12 0.30 3.90
C MET A 280 -7.69 -0.92 4.66
N GLY A 281 -7.02 -1.42 5.71
CA GLY A 281 -7.51 -2.51 6.56
C GLY A 281 -6.89 -3.89 6.27
N GLY A 282 -5.93 -3.99 5.35
CA GLY A 282 -5.24 -5.25 5.01
C GLY A 282 -4.34 -5.80 6.12
N GLY A 283 -4.17 -5.06 7.23
CA GLY A 283 -3.34 -5.43 8.37
C GLY A 283 -4.08 -5.79 9.66
N GLN A 284 -5.42 -5.90 9.68
CA GLN A 284 -6.13 -6.35 10.88
C GLN A 284 -5.82 -7.83 11.16
N ARG A 285 -4.79 -8.12 11.96
CA ARG A 285 -4.75 -9.39 12.67
C ARG A 285 -6.01 -9.46 13.53
N LEU A 286 -6.74 -10.56 13.42
CA LEU A 286 -7.81 -10.90 14.35
C LEU A 286 -7.23 -10.81 15.77
N GLY A 287 -7.77 -9.88 16.54
CA GLY A 287 -7.36 -9.57 17.90
C GLY A 287 -8.22 -8.44 18.43
N GLY A 288 -9.52 -8.72 18.57
CA GLY A 288 -10.50 -7.95 19.33
C GLY A 288 -10.76 -6.52 18.87
N GLN A 289 -11.86 -6.29 18.14
CA GLN A 289 -12.79 -5.18 18.42
C GLN A 289 -14.04 -5.32 17.53
N HIS A 290 -14.84 -6.35 17.79
CA HIS A 290 -16.28 -6.31 17.50
C HIS A 290 -17.03 -6.13 18.83
N HIS A 291 -16.63 -5.11 19.59
CA HIS A 291 -17.50 -4.48 20.59
C HIS A 291 -17.50 -2.99 20.28
N ARG A 292 -18.39 -2.62 19.37
CA ARG A 292 -19.11 -1.34 19.48
C ARG A 292 -20.53 -1.71 19.85
N ASP A 293 -20.71 -2.12 21.11
CA ASP A 293 -22.01 -1.97 21.72
C ASP A 293 -22.26 -0.48 21.89
N HIS A 294 -23.38 -0.06 21.33
CA HIS A 294 -24.00 1.21 21.59
C HIS A 294 -24.06 1.46 23.10
N HIS A 295 -23.43 2.54 23.56
CA HIS A 295 -23.87 3.19 24.78
C HIS A 295 -25.08 4.08 24.43
N PRO A 296 -26.31 3.78 24.89
CA PRO A 296 -27.26 4.81 25.26
C PRO A 296 -27.10 5.06 26.75
N GLY A 297 -26.78 6.28 27.15
CA GLY A 297 -26.56 6.58 28.55
C GLY A 297 -26.74 8.05 28.84
N PHE A 298 -27.97 8.57 28.69
CA PHE A 298 -28.47 9.73 29.41
C PHE A 298 -30.00 9.73 29.36
N ALA A 299 -30.63 9.40 30.50
CA ALA A 299 -31.85 10.02 31.06
C ALA A 299 -32.60 9.06 31.99
N GLY A 300 -32.99 9.55 33.18
CA GLY A 300 -34.20 9.09 33.87
C GLY A 300 -34.01 8.38 35.21
N HIS A 301 -33.95 9.15 36.28
CA HIS A 301 -34.39 8.73 37.62
C HIS A 301 -35.85 8.24 37.56
N HIS A 302 -36.16 7.07 38.13
CA HIS A 302 -37.25 6.83 39.08
C HIS A 302 -37.20 5.40 39.65
N GLN A 303 -37.50 5.30 40.94
CA GLN A 303 -37.42 4.13 41.83
C GLN A 303 -38.85 3.50 41.98
N PRO A 304 -39.08 2.46 42.82
CA PRO A 304 -39.10 1.02 42.50
C PRO A 304 -40.49 0.35 42.69
N GLY A 305 -40.67 -0.92 42.32
CA GLY A 305 -41.86 -1.67 42.73
C GLY A 305 -42.00 -3.10 42.22
N GLY A 306 -42.01 -4.07 43.16
CA GLY A 306 -42.99 -5.16 43.20
C GLY A 306 -42.67 -6.51 42.55
N GLY A 307 -42.36 -7.52 43.38
CA GLY A 307 -43.04 -8.83 43.35
C GLY A 307 -42.43 -9.98 42.52
N PRO A 308 -42.30 -11.21 43.07
CA PRO A 308 -41.66 -12.37 42.44
C PRO A 308 -42.66 -13.32 41.76
N ASP A 309 -42.22 -14.11 40.77
CA ASP A 309 -42.80 -15.40 40.34
C ASP A 309 -41.76 -16.06 39.39
N GLU A 310 -40.99 -17.06 39.83
CA GLU A 310 -41.24 -18.51 39.77
C GLU A 310 -41.22 -19.15 38.36
N LEU A 311 -40.30 -20.13 38.22
CA LEU A 311 -40.34 -21.32 37.34
C LEU A 311 -40.21 -21.03 35.82
N SER A 312 -39.46 -21.75 34.99
CA SER A 312 -38.78 -23.05 35.01
C SER A 312 -37.92 -23.04 33.75
N GLY A 313 -36.63 -23.39 33.78
CA GLY A 313 -36.24 -24.76 33.48
C GLY A 313 -35.39 -24.82 32.20
N VAL A 314 -34.14 -25.27 32.38
CA VAL A 314 -33.37 -26.10 31.45
C VAL A 314 -32.86 -25.42 30.17
N ASP A 315 -31.64 -24.87 30.23
CA ASP A 315 -30.46 -25.57 29.69
C ASP A 315 -29.18 -24.77 29.96
N GLY A 316 -28.47 -25.21 31.00
CA GLY A 316 -27.08 -24.87 31.18
C GLY A 316 -26.23 -25.83 30.36
N ILE A 317 -25.41 -25.27 29.45
CA ILE A 317 -24.06 -25.69 29.02
C ILE A 317 -23.55 -24.55 28.12
N ALA A 318 -23.19 -23.39 28.70
CA ALA A 318 -22.52 -22.30 27.96
C ALA A 318 -21.85 -21.22 28.85
N LYS A 319 -21.62 -21.46 30.15
CA LYS A 319 -21.13 -20.42 31.09
C LYS A 319 -19.95 -20.84 31.97
N HIS A 320 -19.02 -21.64 31.44
CA HIS A 320 -17.84 -22.07 32.23
C HIS A 320 -16.48 -21.90 31.54
N SER A 321 -16.28 -20.82 30.77
CA SER A 321 -14.92 -20.45 30.33
C SER A 321 -14.68 -18.94 30.14
N ALA A 322 -15.45 -18.09 30.84
CA ALA A 322 -15.31 -16.63 30.78
C ALA A 322 -14.87 -15.98 32.10
N TYR A 323 -14.49 -16.78 33.12
CA TYR A 323 -14.25 -16.27 34.48
C TYR A 323 -12.80 -16.38 35.00
N CYS A 324 -11.83 -16.83 34.20
CA CYS A 324 -10.50 -17.20 34.74
C CYS A 324 -9.29 -16.33 34.33
N CYS A 325 -9.47 -15.17 33.69
CA CYS A 325 -8.32 -14.30 33.34
C CYS A 325 -8.55 -12.79 33.61
N GLN A 326 -9.54 -12.43 34.42
CA GLN A 326 -9.59 -11.12 35.07
C GLN A 326 -9.14 -11.32 36.52
N HIS A 327 -7.85 -11.12 36.79
CA HIS A 327 -7.26 -10.65 38.05
C HIS A 327 -5.80 -11.12 38.17
N ARG A 328 -4.84 -10.23 37.86
CA ARG A 328 -3.59 -10.00 38.62
C ARG A 328 -2.76 -8.90 37.95
N HIS A 329 -2.79 -7.69 38.52
CA HIS A 329 -1.64 -6.90 39.00
C HIS A 329 -2.03 -5.42 39.19
N PRO A 330 -1.68 -4.77 40.32
CA PRO A 330 -2.04 -3.39 40.64
C PRO A 330 -1.08 -2.36 39.99
N PRO A 331 -1.43 -1.05 39.96
CA PRO A 331 -0.61 -0.04 39.31
C PRO A 331 0.56 0.39 40.20
N ALA A 332 1.77 0.39 39.65
CA ALA A 332 2.92 1.08 40.24
C ALA A 332 2.89 2.56 39.80
N ARG A 333 3.02 3.44 40.80
CA ARG A 333 3.30 4.87 40.67
C ARG A 333 4.75 5.10 40.18
N TRP A 334 4.99 6.33 39.72
CA TRP A 334 6.20 6.92 39.10
C TRP A 334 6.25 6.83 37.58
#